data_AF-T0ZQK6-F1
#
_entry.id   AF-T0ZQK6-F1
#
_cell.length_a   1.000
_cell.length_b   1.000
_cell.length_c   1.000
_cell.angle_alpha   90.00
_cell.angle_beta   90.00
_cell.angle_gamma   90.00
#
_symmetry.space_group_name_H-M   'P 1'
#
loop_
_entity.id
_entity.type
_entity.pdbx_description
1 polymer ?
#
loop_
_entity_poly.entity_id
_entity_poly.type
_entity_poly.pdbx_seq_one_letter_code
_entity_poly.pdbx_strand_id
1 'polypeptide(L)'
;MLRFVRDRDASLLVCGRIGVHSDQDMDIGGNSENLLRLAPCSVMLSSRTYVPPIDMRGAASVVWTPEATEVLDRIPCSAQGLARTAVLRWAMERGHSIVSHDLVTAALGDILPPEAS
;
A
#
# COMPACT_ATOMS: atom_id res chain seq x y z
N MET A 1 -1.95 3.70 19.72
CA MET A 1 -2.74 2.46 19.86
C MET A 1 -3.16 2.19 21.31
N LEU A 2 -2.24 2.08 22.27
CA LEU A 2 -2.59 1.80 23.69
C LEU A 2 -3.59 2.76 24.32
N ARG A 3 -3.48 4.07 24.05
CA ARG A 3 -4.47 5.07 24.50
C ARG A 3 -5.86 4.77 23.93
N PHE A 4 -5.95 4.50 22.64
CA PHE A 4 -7.21 4.20 21.96
C PHE A 4 -7.91 2.96 22.54
N VAL A 5 -7.14 1.90 22.85
CA VAL A 5 -7.67 0.69 23.49
C VAL A 5 -8.27 0.99 24.87
N ARG A 6 -7.60 1.84 25.66
CA ARG A 6 -8.10 2.29 26.98
C ARG A 6 -9.35 3.15 26.85
N ASP A 7 -9.34 4.12 25.94
CA ASP A 7 -10.46 5.05 25.73
C ASP A 7 -11.73 4.33 25.25
N ARG A 8 -11.57 3.17 24.59
CA ARG A 8 -12.67 2.36 24.05
C ARG A 8 -13.07 1.18 24.92
N ASP A 9 -12.38 0.96 26.04
CA ASP A 9 -12.54 -0.21 26.92
C ASP A 9 -12.58 -1.53 26.13
N ALA A 10 -11.64 -1.67 25.17
CA ALA A 10 -11.68 -2.80 24.25
C ALA A 10 -11.31 -4.09 24.99
N SER A 11 -12.09 -5.16 24.79
CA SER A 11 -11.84 -6.48 25.37
C SER A 11 -10.83 -7.32 24.57
N LEU A 12 -10.68 -7.01 23.28
CA LEU A 12 -9.78 -7.70 22.34
C LEU A 12 -9.11 -6.70 21.39
N LEU A 13 -7.78 -6.79 21.28
CA LEU A 13 -6.98 -6.12 20.26
C LEU A 13 -6.46 -7.15 19.24
N VAL A 14 -6.79 -6.96 17.96
CA VAL A 14 -6.24 -7.78 16.87
C VAL A 14 -5.15 -6.99 16.15
N CYS A 15 -3.95 -7.56 16.02
CA CYS A 15 -2.84 -6.95 15.31
C CYS A 15 -2.00 -7.96 14.53
N GLY A 16 -1.20 -7.47 13.59
CA GLY A 16 -0.25 -8.29 12.85
C GLY A 16 0.98 -8.67 13.69
N ARG A 17 1.56 -9.83 13.39
CA ARG A 17 2.82 -10.31 14.00
C ARG A 17 3.98 -9.34 13.76
N ILE A 18 4.07 -8.79 12.55
CA ILE A 18 5.07 -7.82 12.12
C ILE A 18 4.40 -6.61 11.43
N GLY A 19 5.11 -5.49 11.34
CA GLY A 19 4.64 -4.30 10.64
C GLY A 19 4.90 -4.34 9.13
N VAL A 20 4.30 -3.41 8.37
CA VAL A 20 4.44 -3.35 6.89
C VAL A 20 5.85 -3.03 6.40
N HIS A 21 6.73 -2.56 7.29
CA HIS A 21 8.14 -2.26 7.00
C HIS A 21 9.10 -3.26 7.66
N SER A 22 8.58 -4.36 8.21
CA SER A 22 9.37 -5.38 8.88
C SER A 22 9.76 -6.49 7.90
N ASP A 23 10.95 -7.05 8.10
CA ASP A 23 11.37 -8.27 7.42
C ASP A 23 10.42 -9.43 7.78
N GLN A 24 10.13 -10.31 6.82
CA GLN A 24 9.23 -11.44 7.00
C GLN A 24 9.80 -12.51 7.93
N ASP A 25 11.14 -12.61 7.97
CA ASP A 25 11.89 -13.55 8.80
C ASP A 25 11.98 -13.12 10.28
N MET A 26 11.55 -11.89 10.59
CA MET A 26 11.54 -11.38 11.95
C MET A 26 10.45 -12.06 12.78
N ASP A 27 10.76 -12.54 13.98
CA ASP A 27 9.80 -13.25 14.84
C ASP A 27 8.58 -12.39 15.21
N ILE A 28 8.81 -11.20 15.78
CA ILE A 28 7.78 -10.25 16.19
C ILE A 28 8.26 -8.81 15.99
N GLY A 29 7.38 -7.94 15.49
CA GLY A 29 7.70 -6.52 15.38
C GLY A 29 7.69 -5.82 16.74
N GLY A 30 8.58 -4.86 16.98
CA GLY A 30 8.68 -4.17 18.28
C GLY A 30 7.38 -3.45 18.71
N ASN A 31 6.57 -2.99 17.75
CA ASN A 31 5.24 -2.47 18.05
C ASN A 31 4.29 -3.57 18.57
N SER A 32 4.33 -4.75 17.95
CA SER A 32 3.51 -5.90 18.35
C SER A 32 3.96 -6.43 19.73
N GLU A 33 5.26 -6.47 20.00
CA GLU A 33 5.82 -6.80 21.32
C GLU A 33 5.32 -5.81 22.40
N ASN A 34 5.42 -4.51 22.13
CA ASN A 34 4.94 -3.49 23.06
C ASN A 34 3.43 -3.59 23.33
N LEU A 35 2.64 -3.94 22.31
CA LEU A 35 1.21 -4.17 22.48
C LEU A 35 0.92 -5.40 23.35
N LEU A 36 1.63 -6.52 23.14
CA LEU A 36 1.52 -7.70 24.00
C LEU A 36 1.84 -7.37 25.47
N ARG A 37 2.85 -6.54 25.71
CA ARG A 37 3.32 -6.20 27.06
C ARG A 37 2.42 -5.20 27.79
N LEU A 38 1.82 -4.27 27.07
CA LEU A 38 1.22 -3.06 27.67
C LEU A 38 -0.29 -2.92 27.42
N ALA A 39 -0.87 -3.70 26.50
CA ALA A 39 -2.31 -3.63 26.24
C ALA A 39 -3.10 -4.10 27.47
N PRO A 40 -4.12 -3.34 27.92
CA PRO A 40 -4.94 -3.71 29.07
C PRO A 40 -6.01 -4.76 28.74
N CYS A 41 -5.87 -5.49 27.63
CA CYS A 41 -6.88 -6.38 27.08
C CYS A 41 -6.24 -7.61 26.43
N SER A 42 -7.07 -8.59 26.05
CA SER A 42 -6.58 -9.76 25.30
C SER A 42 -6.03 -9.30 23.94
N VAL A 43 -4.88 -9.84 23.55
CA VAL A 43 -4.25 -9.51 22.26
C VAL A 43 -4.19 -10.76 21.38
N MET A 44 -4.76 -10.66 20.18
CA MET A 44 -4.65 -11.69 19.15
C MET A 44 -3.65 -11.24 18.08
N LEU A 45 -2.56 -12.00 17.95
CA LEU A 45 -1.57 -11.80 16.90
C LEU A 45 -1.89 -12.67 15.68
N SER A 46 -2.02 -12.04 14.52
CA SER A 46 -2.14 -12.74 13.24
C SER A 46 -0.80 -12.79 12.52
N SER A 47 -0.35 -13.98 12.16
CA SER A 47 0.83 -14.21 11.31
C SER A 47 0.50 -14.20 9.82
N ARG A 48 -0.79 -14.14 9.45
CA ARG A 48 -1.22 -14.11 8.05
C ARG A 48 -0.99 -12.72 7.47
N THR A 49 -0.04 -12.62 6.54
CA THR A 49 0.16 -11.42 5.74
C THR A 49 -1.01 -11.24 4.79
N TYR A 50 -1.84 -10.22 5.03
CA TYR A 50 -2.75 -9.72 4.02
C TYR A 50 -2.03 -8.67 3.19
N VAL A 51 -1.85 -8.97 1.89
CA VAL A 51 -1.32 -8.00 0.94
C VAL A 51 -2.52 -7.30 0.30
N PRO A 52 -2.94 -6.09 0.75
CA PRO A 52 -4.01 -5.38 0.09
C PRO A 52 -3.65 -5.14 -1.39
N PRO A 53 -4.66 -5.06 -2.28
CA PRO A 53 -4.46 -4.74 -3.69
C PRO A 53 -3.58 -3.51 -3.86
N ILE A 54 -2.77 -3.50 -4.92
CA ILE A 54 -1.75 -2.47 -5.13
C ILE A 54 -2.34 -1.06 -5.24
N ASP A 55 -3.58 -0.93 -5.74
CA ASP A 55 -4.28 0.35 -5.81
C ASP A 55 -4.52 0.95 -4.42
N MET A 56 -4.84 0.11 -3.44
CA MET A 56 -5.04 0.53 -2.04
C MET A 56 -3.71 0.91 -1.38
N ARG A 57 -2.63 0.22 -1.70
CA ARG A 57 -1.28 0.56 -1.20
C ARG A 57 -0.78 1.86 -1.84
N GLY A 58 -0.89 1.95 -3.16
CA GLY A 58 -0.52 3.13 -3.94
C GLY A 58 -1.26 4.38 -3.49
N ALA A 59 -2.57 4.30 -3.24
CA ALA A 59 -3.32 5.44 -2.71
C ALA A 59 -2.81 5.95 -1.35
N ALA A 60 -2.22 5.08 -0.53
CA ALA A 60 -1.67 5.45 0.79
C ALA A 60 -0.21 5.92 0.73
N SER A 61 0.56 5.52 -0.28
CA SER A 61 2.03 5.73 -0.34
C SER A 61 2.54 6.52 -1.54
N VAL A 62 1.69 6.76 -2.55
CA VAL A 62 2.08 7.36 -3.83
C VAL A 62 1.20 8.58 -4.12
N VAL A 63 1.84 9.72 -4.34
CA VAL A 63 1.18 10.96 -4.75
C VAL A 63 1.20 11.07 -6.26
N TRP A 64 0.03 11.32 -6.87
CA TRP A 64 -0.10 11.59 -8.30
C TRP A 64 -0.08 13.10 -8.54
N THR A 65 0.68 13.55 -9.53
CA THR A 65 0.56 14.94 -9.97
C THR A 65 -0.69 15.11 -10.83
N PRO A 66 -1.24 16.34 -10.92
CA PRO A 66 -2.37 16.62 -11.81
C PRO A 66 -2.08 16.20 -13.26
N GLU A 67 -0.89 16.52 -13.76
CA GLU A 67 -0.46 16.23 -15.14
C GLU A 67 -0.36 14.73 -15.40
N ALA A 68 0.05 13.94 -14.40
CA ALA A 68 0.05 12.48 -14.47
C ALA A 68 -1.36 11.90 -14.58
N THR A 69 -2.34 12.54 -13.95
CA THR A 69 -3.74 12.14 -13.98
C THR A 69 -4.36 12.41 -15.36
N GLU A 70 -4.03 13.55 -15.97
CA GLU A 70 -4.45 13.88 -17.34
C GLU A 70 -3.95 12.87 -18.40
N VAL A 71 -2.82 12.21 -18.16
CA VAL A 71 -2.34 11.10 -19.02
C VAL A 71 -3.28 9.91 -18.94
N LEU A 72 -3.71 9.53 -17.73
CA LEU A 72 -4.68 8.44 -17.54
C LEU A 72 -6.05 8.77 -18.12
N ASP A 73 -6.50 10.02 -18.02
CA ASP A 73 -7.81 10.44 -18.54
C ASP A 73 -7.92 10.31 -20.07
N ARG A 74 -6.79 10.33 -20.78
CA ARG A 74 -6.72 10.08 -22.23
C ARG A 74 -6.92 8.62 -22.60
N ILE A 75 -6.73 7.69 -21.65
CA ILE A 75 -6.95 6.26 -21.87
C ILE A 75 -8.46 5.97 -21.86
N PRO A 76 -8.97 5.07 -22.72
CA PRO A 76 -10.37 4.66 -22.69
C PRO A 76 -10.80 4.20 -21.29
N CYS A 77 -12.00 4.62 -20.86
CA CYS A 77 -12.51 4.35 -19.50
C CYS A 77 -12.48 2.85 -19.12
N SER A 78 -12.67 1.94 -20.08
CA SER A 78 -12.58 0.49 -19.87
C SER A 78 -11.20 0.00 -19.43
N ALA A 79 -10.13 0.73 -19.76
CA ALA A 79 -8.74 0.38 -19.47
C ALA A 79 -8.07 1.28 -18.42
N GLN A 80 -8.70 2.40 -18.02
CA GLN A 80 -8.13 3.34 -17.04
C GLN A 80 -7.77 2.69 -15.71
N GLY A 81 -8.64 1.82 -15.18
CA GLY A 81 -8.38 1.09 -13.93
C GLY A 81 -7.12 0.23 -14.03
N LEU A 82 -7.01 -0.57 -15.11
CA LEU A 82 -5.86 -1.42 -15.37
C LEU A 82 -4.57 -0.60 -15.54
N ALA A 83 -4.62 0.48 -16.31
CA ALA A 83 -3.48 1.38 -16.53
C ALA A 83 -2.99 1.99 -15.21
N ARG A 84 -3.91 2.47 -14.36
CA ARG A 84 -3.57 3.01 -13.04
C ARG A 84 -2.87 1.97 -12.16
N THR A 85 -3.41 0.76 -12.10
CA THR A 85 -2.80 -0.37 -11.35
C THR A 85 -1.41 -0.70 -11.87
N ALA A 86 -1.22 -0.71 -13.19
CA ALA A 86 0.04 -1.04 -13.83
C ALA A 86 1.12 0.02 -13.55
N VAL A 87 0.78 1.31 -13.65
CA VAL A 87 1.68 2.43 -13.32
C VAL A 87 2.02 2.43 -11.83
N LEU A 88 1.04 2.21 -10.94
CA LEU A 88 1.28 2.10 -9.50
C LEU A 88 2.27 0.98 -9.19
N ARG A 89 2.10 -0.19 -9.84
CA ARG A 89 3.03 -1.31 -9.71
C ARG A 89 4.44 -0.93 -10.14
N TRP A 90 4.57 -0.36 -11.33
CA TRP A 90 5.85 0.04 -11.89
C TRP A 90 6.58 1.05 -10.99
N ALA A 91 5.85 2.03 -10.46
CA ALA A 91 6.36 3.04 -9.54
C ALA A 91 6.84 2.42 -8.23
N MET A 92 6.02 1.56 -7.62
CA MET A 92 6.33 0.93 -6.33
C MET A 92 7.51 -0.05 -6.42
N GLU A 93 7.60 -0.85 -7.48
CA GLU A 93 8.73 -1.78 -7.70
C GLU A 93 10.07 -1.05 -7.83
N ARG A 94 10.04 0.21 -8.28
CA ARG A 94 11.22 1.08 -8.45
C ARG A 94 11.42 2.08 -7.31
N GLY A 95 10.58 2.02 -6.27
CA GLY A 95 10.71 2.87 -5.08
C GLY A 95 10.28 4.33 -5.27
N HIS A 96 9.47 4.63 -6.30
CA HIS A 96 8.94 5.97 -6.52
C HIS A 96 7.73 6.24 -5.62
N SER A 97 7.76 7.37 -4.90
CA SER A 97 6.66 7.87 -4.06
C SER A 97 5.82 8.96 -4.73
N ILE A 98 6.27 9.45 -5.88
CA ILE A 98 5.55 10.45 -6.69
C ILE A 98 5.45 9.91 -8.11
N VAL A 99 4.22 9.89 -8.64
CA VAL A 99 3.92 9.57 -10.03
C VAL A 99 3.75 10.87 -10.80
N SER A 100 4.81 11.27 -11.51
CA SER A 100 4.83 12.44 -12.40
C SER A 100 4.42 12.05 -13.83
N HIS A 101 4.15 13.06 -14.66
CA HIS A 101 3.88 12.88 -16.09
C HIS A 101 4.90 11.96 -16.80
N ASP A 102 6.20 12.22 -16.59
CA ASP A 102 7.27 11.48 -17.26
C ASP A 102 7.33 10.03 -16.78
N LEU A 103 7.04 9.79 -15.50
CA LEU A 103 6.96 8.45 -14.93
C LEU A 103 5.79 7.68 -15.52
N VAL A 104 4.59 8.28 -15.62
CA VAL A 104 3.43 7.63 -16.25
C VAL A 104 3.76 7.27 -17.70
N THR A 105 4.37 8.19 -18.44
CA THR A 105 4.74 7.99 -19.85
C THR A 105 5.75 6.85 -19.99
N ALA A 106 6.79 6.83 -19.16
CA ALA A 106 7.79 5.76 -19.15
C ALA A 106 7.17 4.42 -18.76
N ALA A 107 6.33 4.39 -17.72
CA ALA A 107 5.66 3.19 -17.26
C ALA A 107 4.72 2.63 -18.34
N LEU A 108 3.89 3.46 -18.95
CA LEU A 108 2.99 3.04 -20.03
C LEU A 108 3.77 2.54 -21.25
N GLY A 109 4.89 3.17 -21.61
CA GLY A 109 5.75 2.71 -22.71
C GLY A 109 6.47 1.39 -22.44
N ASP A 110 6.76 1.08 -21.17
CA ASP A 110 7.35 -0.20 -20.76
C ASP A 110 6.29 -1.33 -20.66
N ILE A 111 5.05 -0.96 -20.33
CA ILE A 111 3.94 -1.90 -20.07
C ILE A 111 3.15 -2.24 -21.33
N LEU A 112 2.93 -1.27 -22.23
CA LEU A 112 2.19 -1.46 -23.47
C LEU A 112 3.16 -1.76 -24.61
N PRO A 113 2.96 -2.83 -25.41
CA PRO A 113 3.73 -3.04 -26.62
C PRO A 113 3.51 -1.87 -27.60
N PRO A 114 4.48 -1.56 -28.48
CA PRO A 114 4.46 -0.37 -29.35
C PRO A 114 3.37 -0.36 -30.44
N GLU A 115 2.36 -1.22 -30.36
CA GLU A 115 1.35 -1.40 -31.42
C GLU A 115 -0.07 -1.35 -30.88
N ALA A 116 -0.52 -0.15 -30.55
CA ALA A 116 -1.93 0.25 -30.60
C ALA A 116 -1.98 1.76 -30.87
N SER A 117 -1.63 2.12 -32.11
CA SER A 117 -1.84 3.46 -32.67
C SER A 117 -3.32 3.75 -32.90
#